data_AF-A0A1Q3MHV6-F1
#
_entry.id   AF-A0A1Q3MHV6-F1
#
_cell.length_a   1.000
_cell.length_b   1.000
_cell.length_c   1.000
_cell.angle_alpha   90.00
_cell.angle_beta   90.00
_cell.angle_gamma   90.00
#
_symmetry.space_group_name_H-M   'P 1'
#
loop_
_entity.id
_entity.type
_entity.pdbx_description
1 polymer ?
#
loop_
_entity_poly.entity_id
_entity_poly.type
_entity_poly.pdbx_seq_one_letter_code
_entity_poly.pdbx_strand_id
1 'polypeptide(L)'
;MGGSSKELQEKATAITVNIGKLAASGKLPQDEEAIKLMKSMVDELQEIKDHLKKIDEDIEGIKGWIEGQNEALPVLTQDVSDLKKNKFGGYLQFQYRDTDQRGGQVDSFRMRRTEIGLTHSIDSRTAIKVSFDLSTSNYGTANSPTDTSTTLKDANLIYDIQPSDVMIGTQLTMGQVKMPVGYELGRSSSEREFPEYAIYNQTVMSGERGRGMNLVHGLTKNSLVQAGIWNALTYNDAEQRSFQGSQGNKLGVSAGLRYFGKNYSFGISGFAAERPKMQAGYIGGTQTKVYAPTVDRQFLYLDGTYIGLFAPGLFIRGEAMIGKDRIPVSPNSTSSGSSNSGISDPDSFKLRASDMAGFHAIVGYNINNRNTFSLKYEQFDPNLDRGGDFVRGYGAAYSYYINPGAKVTLSHEIFQDDSRIAVGSPARTQTRYGVTTLRVQFKF
;
A
#
# COMPACT_ATOMS: atom_id res chain seq x y z
N MET A 1 17.09 -33.17 -33.59
CA MET A 1 16.09 -33.76 -34.51
C MET A 1 16.66 -34.17 -35.89
N GLY A 2 17.87 -33.75 -36.30
CA GLY A 2 18.42 -34.10 -37.63
C GLY A 2 18.89 -35.56 -37.85
N GLY A 3 18.82 -36.44 -36.85
CA GLY A 3 19.24 -37.84 -36.99
C GLY A 3 18.21 -38.73 -37.70
N SER A 4 16.93 -38.57 -37.36
CA SER A 4 15.86 -39.47 -37.84
C SER A 4 15.49 -39.28 -39.32
N SER A 5 15.52 -38.04 -39.85
CA SER A 5 15.25 -37.78 -41.28
C SER A 5 16.35 -38.34 -42.18
N LYS A 6 17.62 -38.23 -41.75
CA LYS A 6 18.76 -38.76 -42.49
C LYS A 6 18.74 -40.29 -42.56
N GLU A 7 18.43 -40.95 -41.45
CA GLU A 7 18.24 -42.41 -41.39
C GLU A 7 17.10 -42.89 -42.31
N LEU A 8 15.98 -42.15 -42.37
CA LEU A 8 14.87 -42.44 -43.27
C LEU A 8 15.22 -42.26 -44.76
N GLN A 9 16.02 -41.24 -45.10
CA GLN A 9 16.54 -41.04 -46.47
C GLN A 9 17.52 -42.15 -46.88
N GLU A 10 18.40 -42.56 -45.98
CA GLU A 10 19.33 -43.67 -46.20
C GLU A 10 18.56 -45.00 -46.39
N LYS A 11 17.52 -45.24 -45.59
CA LYS A 11 16.63 -46.40 -45.72
C LYS A 11 15.86 -46.40 -47.05
N ALA A 12 15.29 -45.27 -47.46
CA ALA A 12 14.61 -45.13 -48.75
C ALA A 12 15.56 -45.39 -49.94
N THR A 13 16.81 -44.91 -49.84
CA THR A 13 17.84 -45.14 -50.85
C THR A 13 18.18 -46.63 -50.97
N ALA A 14 18.34 -47.32 -49.84
CA ALA A 14 18.59 -48.76 -49.82
C ALA A 14 17.44 -49.57 -50.43
N ILE A 15 16.18 -49.24 -50.11
CA ILE A 15 15.00 -49.92 -50.67
C ILE A 15 14.91 -49.69 -52.19
N THR A 16 15.14 -48.46 -52.66
CA THR A 16 15.14 -48.12 -54.09
C THR A 16 16.21 -48.89 -54.87
N VAL A 17 17.42 -49.01 -54.31
CA VAL A 17 18.51 -49.82 -54.89
C VAL A 17 18.12 -51.29 -54.99
N ASN A 18 17.47 -51.83 -53.96
CA ASN A 18 17.04 -53.22 -53.95
C ASN A 18 15.89 -53.49 -54.94
N ILE A 19 14.94 -52.54 -55.11
CA ILE A 19 13.92 -52.60 -56.17
C ILE A 19 14.59 -52.61 -57.55
N GLY A 20 15.59 -51.74 -57.78
CA GLY A 20 16.35 -51.71 -59.03
C GLY A 20 17.10 -53.01 -59.34
N LYS A 21 17.68 -53.65 -58.32
CA LYS A 21 18.30 -54.99 -58.45
C LYS A 21 17.28 -56.08 -58.78
N LEU A 22 16.10 -56.04 -58.15
CA LEU A 22 15.01 -56.97 -58.43
C LEU A 22 14.49 -56.79 -59.86
N ALA A 23 14.32 -55.54 -60.31
CA ALA A 23 13.94 -55.13 -61.66
C ALA A 23 14.92 -55.63 -62.73
N ALA A 24 16.22 -55.46 -62.49
CA ALA A 24 17.28 -55.87 -63.39
C ALA A 24 17.49 -57.40 -63.45
N SER A 25 16.97 -58.16 -62.49
CA SER A 25 17.16 -59.62 -62.41
C SER A 25 16.39 -60.42 -63.47
N GLY A 26 15.46 -59.80 -64.20
CA GLY A 26 14.68 -60.43 -65.28
C GLY A 26 13.64 -61.45 -64.82
N LYS A 27 13.52 -61.73 -63.51
CA LYS A 27 12.61 -62.74 -62.95
C LYS A 27 11.17 -62.29 -62.74
N LEU A 28 10.88 -61.01 -62.94
CA LEU A 28 9.60 -60.40 -62.57
C LEU A 28 8.35 -60.83 -63.34
N PRO A 29 8.39 -61.22 -64.62
CA PRO A 29 7.16 -61.63 -65.30
C PRO A 29 6.73 -63.08 -64.99
N GLN A 30 7.52 -63.87 -64.23
CA GLN A 30 7.24 -65.30 -64.02
C GLN A 30 7.35 -65.80 -62.56
N ASP A 31 7.62 -64.92 -61.59
CA ASP A 31 7.78 -65.29 -60.18
C ASP A 31 6.84 -64.48 -59.28
N GLU A 32 5.78 -65.13 -58.79
CA GLU A 32 4.71 -64.53 -57.99
C GLU A 32 5.22 -64.01 -56.63
N GLU A 33 6.27 -64.62 -56.07
CA GLU A 33 6.90 -64.16 -54.83
C GLU A 33 7.72 -62.88 -55.04
N ALA A 34 8.41 -62.77 -56.18
CA ALA A 34 9.18 -61.58 -56.55
C ALA A 34 8.26 -60.35 -56.76
N ILE A 35 7.07 -60.55 -57.33
CA ILE A 35 6.05 -59.49 -57.48
C ILE A 35 5.51 -59.05 -56.12
N LYS A 36 5.25 -60.00 -55.21
CA LYS A 36 4.76 -59.69 -53.86
C LYS A 36 5.79 -58.92 -53.03
N LEU A 37 7.06 -59.30 -53.13
CA LEU A 37 8.17 -58.59 -52.49
C LEU A 37 8.37 -57.18 -53.06
N MET A 38 8.25 -57.00 -54.37
CA MET A 38 8.32 -55.67 -54.98
C MET A 38 7.18 -54.77 -54.50
N LYS A 39 5.95 -55.28 -54.41
CA LYS A 39 4.80 -54.51 -53.89
C LYS A 39 5.04 -54.07 -52.44
N SER A 40 5.48 -54.96 -51.55
CA SER A 40 5.76 -54.59 -50.17
C SER A 40 6.86 -53.53 -50.02
N MET A 41 7.87 -53.56 -50.89
CA MET A 41 8.94 -52.55 -50.89
C MET A 41 8.49 -51.20 -51.43
N VAL A 42 7.57 -51.18 -52.40
CA VAL A 42 6.93 -49.96 -52.89
C VAL A 42 6.01 -49.36 -51.83
N ASP A 43 5.25 -50.19 -51.11
CA ASP A 43 4.41 -49.74 -50.00
C ASP A 43 5.26 -49.14 -48.86
N GLU A 44 6.39 -49.77 -48.51
CA GLU A 44 7.33 -49.24 -47.50
C GLU A 44 7.99 -47.91 -47.93
N LEU A 45 8.27 -47.72 -49.22
CA LEU A 45 8.74 -46.43 -49.75
C LEU A 45 7.68 -45.34 -49.67
N GLN A 46 6.41 -45.71 -49.90
CA GLN A 46 5.29 -44.78 -49.81
C GLN A 46 5.09 -44.32 -48.35
N GLU A 47 5.17 -45.24 -47.38
CA GLU A 47 5.13 -44.88 -45.96
C GLU A 47 6.28 -43.97 -45.54
N ILE A 48 7.52 -44.22 -45.99
CA ILE A 48 8.68 -43.37 -45.69
C ILE A 48 8.49 -41.96 -46.29
N LYS A 49 7.95 -41.85 -47.50
CA LYS A 49 7.65 -40.57 -48.15
C LYS A 49 6.62 -39.76 -47.36
N ASP A 50 5.56 -40.41 -46.89
CA ASP A 50 4.51 -39.76 -46.12
C ASP A 50 5.03 -39.30 -44.74
N HIS A 51 5.93 -40.06 -44.12
CA HIS A 51 6.64 -39.66 -42.89
C HIS A 51 7.57 -38.46 -43.11
N LEU A 52 8.34 -38.43 -44.20
CA LEU A 52 9.21 -37.29 -44.51
C LEU A 52 8.41 -36.01 -44.75
N LYS A 53 7.28 -36.10 -45.45
CA LYS A 53 6.39 -34.96 -45.68
C LYS A 53 5.83 -34.38 -44.37
N LYS A 54 5.43 -35.25 -43.44
CA LYS A 54 4.94 -34.84 -42.12
C LYS A 54 6.02 -34.13 -41.30
N ILE A 55 7.28 -34.59 -41.39
CA ILE A 55 8.41 -33.93 -40.72
C ILE A 55 8.65 -32.53 -41.31
N ASP A 56 8.53 -32.35 -42.62
CA ASP A 56 8.67 -31.03 -43.25
C ASP A 56 7.56 -30.07 -42.82
N GLU A 57 6.31 -30.54 -42.76
CA GLU A 57 5.16 -29.77 -42.24
C GLU A 57 5.36 -29.38 -40.76
N ASP A 58 5.87 -30.28 -39.92
CA ASP A 58 6.19 -30.00 -38.53
C ASP A 58 7.34 -28.97 -38.40
N ILE A 59 8.34 -29.03 -39.28
CA ILE A 59 9.46 -28.07 -39.31
C ILE A 59 8.97 -26.67 -39.74
N GLU A 60 8.09 -26.58 -40.73
CA GLU A 60 7.47 -25.31 -41.14
C GLU A 60 6.62 -24.72 -40.01
N GLY A 61 5.83 -25.55 -39.32
CA GLY A 61 5.08 -25.14 -38.13
C GLY A 61 5.97 -24.63 -37.00
N ILE A 62 7.10 -25.29 -36.75
CA ILE A 62 8.10 -24.86 -35.75
C ILE A 62 8.77 -23.55 -36.17
N LYS A 63 9.12 -23.37 -37.45
CA LYS A 63 9.70 -22.12 -37.96
C LYS A 63 8.71 -20.95 -37.83
N GLY A 64 7.45 -21.14 -38.20
CA GLY A 64 6.40 -20.13 -38.02
C GLY A 64 6.17 -19.77 -36.55
N TRP A 65 6.26 -20.75 -35.65
CA TRP A 65 6.21 -20.51 -34.20
C TRP A 65 7.43 -19.73 -33.67
N ILE A 66 8.64 -20.00 -34.18
CA ILE A 66 9.86 -19.26 -33.84
C ILE A 66 9.81 -17.82 -34.38
N GLU A 67 9.29 -17.61 -35.60
CA GLU A 67 9.11 -16.28 -36.19
C GLU A 67 8.08 -15.45 -35.39
N GLY A 68 6.94 -16.06 -35.01
CA GLY A 68 5.96 -15.42 -34.13
C GLY A 68 6.51 -15.08 -32.73
N GLN A 69 7.43 -15.88 -32.20
CA GLN A 69 8.16 -15.58 -30.97
C GLN A 69 9.16 -14.41 -31.17
N ASN A 70 9.85 -14.34 -32.30
CA ASN A 70 10.80 -13.26 -32.62
C ASN A 70 10.14 -11.89 -32.79
N GLU A 71 8.87 -11.81 -33.17
CA GLU A 71 8.10 -10.56 -33.21
C GLU A 71 7.49 -10.20 -31.84
N ALA A 72 7.06 -11.20 -31.08
CA ALA A 72 6.52 -10.99 -29.74
C ALA A 72 7.61 -10.58 -28.72
N LEU A 73 8.84 -11.07 -28.85
CA LEU A 73 9.93 -10.80 -27.90
C LEU A 73 10.35 -9.32 -27.84
N PRO A 74 10.52 -8.59 -28.95
CA PRO A 74 10.78 -7.15 -28.93
C PRO A 74 9.64 -6.34 -28.31
N VAL A 75 8.38 -6.68 -28.61
CA VAL A 75 7.21 -6.01 -28.03
C VAL A 75 7.13 -6.29 -26.53
N LEU A 76 7.30 -7.53 -26.10
CA LEU A 76 7.36 -7.89 -24.68
C LEU A 76 8.56 -7.26 -23.96
N THR A 77 9.70 -7.14 -24.63
CA THR A 77 10.89 -6.46 -24.07
C THR A 77 10.66 -4.97 -23.92
N GLN A 78 10.00 -4.35 -24.91
CA GLN A 78 9.60 -2.95 -24.88
C GLN A 78 8.56 -2.71 -23.79
N ASP A 79 7.51 -3.54 -23.70
CA ASP A 79 6.48 -3.48 -22.65
C ASP A 79 7.11 -3.68 -21.26
N VAL A 80 8.02 -4.63 -21.09
CA VAL A 80 8.74 -4.86 -19.83
C VAL A 80 9.65 -3.67 -19.51
N SER A 81 10.32 -3.09 -20.50
CA SER A 81 11.14 -1.89 -20.34
C SER A 81 10.30 -0.68 -19.93
N ASP A 82 9.15 -0.49 -20.58
CA ASP A 82 8.22 0.61 -20.32
C ASP A 82 7.51 0.43 -18.98
N LEU A 83 7.20 -0.79 -18.56
CA LEU A 83 6.72 -1.12 -17.21
C LEU A 83 7.81 -0.94 -16.14
N LYS A 84 9.07 -1.19 -16.46
CA LYS A 84 10.20 -0.91 -15.55
C LYS A 84 10.39 0.60 -15.35
N LYS A 85 10.16 1.41 -16.39
CA LYS A 85 10.19 2.87 -16.31
C LYS A 85 8.92 3.45 -15.70
N ASN A 86 7.75 2.94 -16.06
CA ASN A 86 6.45 3.42 -15.61
C ASN A 86 5.77 2.36 -14.77
N LYS A 87 5.83 2.53 -13.45
CA LYS A 87 5.13 1.68 -12.50
C LYS A 87 3.79 2.33 -12.20
N PHE A 88 2.77 1.91 -12.91
CA PHE A 88 1.39 2.17 -12.52
C PHE A 88 1.02 1.25 -11.36
N GLY A 89 0.28 1.78 -10.40
CA GLY A 89 -0.24 0.96 -9.33
C GLY A 89 -1.24 1.71 -8.48
N GLY A 90 -1.95 0.98 -7.66
CA GLY A 90 -3.01 1.58 -6.87
C GLY A 90 -3.77 0.55 -6.07
N TYR A 91 -4.84 1.02 -5.44
CA TYR A 91 -5.79 0.14 -4.79
C TYR A 91 -7.15 0.79 -4.59
N LEU A 92 -8.18 -0.04 -4.68
CA LEU A 92 -9.56 0.29 -4.33
C LEU A 92 -9.88 -0.32 -2.99
N GLN A 93 -10.55 0.42 -2.11
CA GLN A 93 -11.04 -0.07 -0.82
C GLN A 93 -12.53 0.26 -0.69
N PHE A 94 -13.38 -0.70 -1.04
CA PHE A 94 -14.79 -0.62 -0.71
C PHE A 94 -15.00 -1.01 0.75
N GLN A 95 -15.79 -0.23 1.48
CA GLN A 95 -15.95 -0.41 2.92
C GLN A 95 -17.40 -0.22 3.34
N TYR A 96 -17.92 -1.20 4.08
CA TYR A 96 -19.05 -1.02 4.97
C TYR A 96 -18.55 -0.73 6.38
N ARG A 97 -19.11 0.28 7.02
CA ARG A 97 -18.86 0.59 8.43
C ARG A 97 -20.20 0.69 9.15
N ASP A 98 -20.27 0.01 10.27
CA ASP A 98 -21.38 0.03 11.23
C ASP A 98 -20.83 0.48 12.59
N THR A 99 -21.49 1.42 13.25
CA THR A 99 -21.00 2.03 14.48
C THR A 99 -22.14 2.54 15.36
N ASP A 100 -22.13 2.14 16.64
CA ASP A 100 -23.08 2.67 17.62
C ASP A 100 -22.61 4.00 18.27
N GLN A 101 -21.52 4.58 17.76
CA GLN A 101 -20.95 5.84 18.22
C GLN A 101 -21.93 7.01 18.04
N ARG A 102 -22.56 7.46 19.12
CA ARG A 102 -23.46 8.63 19.15
C ARG A 102 -22.75 9.90 18.64
N GLY A 103 -23.32 10.62 17.68
CA GLY A 103 -22.69 11.81 17.11
C GLY A 103 -21.39 11.54 16.35
N GLY A 104 -21.09 10.27 16.06
CA GLY A 104 -20.01 9.83 15.19
C GLY A 104 -20.43 9.81 13.73
N GLN A 105 -19.65 9.08 12.93
CA GLN A 105 -19.96 8.82 11.53
C GLN A 105 -21.22 7.95 11.41
N VAL A 106 -22.03 8.17 10.38
CA VAL A 106 -23.22 7.35 10.08
C VAL A 106 -22.79 6.03 9.42
N ASP A 107 -23.52 4.97 9.70
CA ASP A 107 -23.36 3.67 9.03
C ASP A 107 -23.47 3.84 7.52
N SER A 108 -22.49 3.32 6.79
CA SER A 108 -22.42 3.57 5.36
C SER A 108 -21.56 2.56 4.62
N PHE A 109 -22.01 2.26 3.39
CA PHE A 109 -21.13 1.79 2.34
C PHE A 109 -20.44 2.99 1.71
N ARG A 110 -19.12 2.91 1.57
CA ARG A 110 -18.33 3.97 0.96
C ARG A 110 -17.12 3.41 0.24
N MET A 111 -16.59 4.21 -0.67
CA MET A 111 -15.24 4.02 -1.15
C MET A 111 -14.29 4.66 -0.16
N ARG A 112 -13.61 3.86 0.67
CA ARG A 112 -12.69 4.36 1.69
C ARG A 112 -11.42 4.96 1.08
N ARG A 113 -10.94 4.37 -0.02
CA ARG A 113 -9.80 4.85 -0.83
C ARG A 113 -9.98 4.38 -2.27
N THR A 114 -9.76 5.28 -3.22
CA THR A 114 -9.54 4.97 -4.64
C THR A 114 -8.17 5.54 -5.00
N GLU A 115 -7.11 4.86 -4.58
CA GLU A 115 -5.75 5.37 -4.80
C GLU A 115 -5.24 4.88 -6.16
N ILE A 116 -4.85 5.83 -7.01
CA ILE A 116 -4.21 5.58 -8.31
C ILE A 116 -2.90 6.33 -8.30
N GLY A 117 -1.81 5.66 -8.67
CA GLY A 117 -0.48 6.23 -8.68
C GLY A 117 0.37 5.80 -9.87
N LEU A 118 1.31 6.67 -10.22
CA LEU A 118 2.34 6.46 -11.21
C LEU A 118 3.69 6.76 -10.56
N THR A 119 4.63 5.83 -10.68
CA THR A 119 6.05 6.12 -10.48
C THR A 119 6.76 6.04 -11.82
N HIS A 120 7.35 7.15 -12.26
CA HIS A 120 8.08 7.24 -13.52
C HIS A 120 9.57 7.44 -13.24
N SER A 121 10.39 6.48 -13.68
CA SER A 121 11.86 6.56 -13.64
C SER A 121 12.34 7.39 -14.84
N ILE A 122 12.87 8.58 -14.56
CA ILE A 122 13.45 9.49 -15.56
C ILE A 122 14.80 8.95 -16.03
N ASP A 123 15.62 8.49 -15.08
CA ASP A 123 16.91 7.87 -15.32
C ASP A 123 17.23 6.83 -14.22
N SER A 124 18.47 6.32 -14.18
CA SER A 124 18.90 5.30 -13.21
C SER A 124 18.90 5.73 -11.73
N ARG A 125 18.78 7.03 -11.45
CA ARG A 125 18.83 7.63 -10.10
C ARG A 125 17.63 8.51 -9.80
N THR A 126 16.92 8.98 -10.83
CA THR A 126 15.85 9.96 -10.68
C THR A 126 14.51 9.34 -11.03
N ALA A 127 13.53 9.46 -10.13
CA ALA A 127 12.15 9.08 -10.38
C ALA A 127 11.17 10.11 -9.83
N ILE A 128 9.99 10.20 -10.42
CA ILE A 128 8.86 10.96 -9.87
C ILE A 128 7.76 10.00 -9.44
N LYS A 129 7.06 10.32 -8.36
CA LYS A 129 5.87 9.60 -7.94
C LYS A 129 4.72 10.57 -7.74
N VAL A 130 3.60 10.27 -8.38
CA VAL A 130 2.34 10.99 -8.23
C VAL A 130 1.25 9.99 -7.89
N SER A 131 0.41 10.29 -6.90
CA SER A 131 -0.79 9.51 -6.62
C SER A 131 -1.96 10.36 -6.17
N PHE A 132 -3.17 9.93 -6.53
CA PHE A 132 -4.43 10.58 -6.22
C PHE A 132 -5.34 9.60 -5.49
N ASP A 133 -6.10 10.09 -4.52
CA ASP A 133 -7.23 9.37 -3.94
C ASP A 133 -8.53 10.02 -4.41
N LEU A 134 -9.33 9.25 -5.15
CA LEU A 134 -10.60 9.65 -5.75
C LEU A 134 -11.80 9.17 -4.92
N SER A 135 -11.59 8.89 -3.63
CA SER A 135 -12.64 8.42 -2.73
C SER A 135 -13.75 9.45 -2.51
N THR A 136 -14.91 8.91 -2.14
CA THR A 136 -16.04 9.69 -1.64
C THR A 136 -15.72 10.22 -0.23
N SER A 137 -15.72 11.53 -0.05
CA SER A 137 -15.49 12.18 1.24
C SER A 137 -16.71 12.05 2.15
N ASN A 138 -16.47 11.71 3.41
CA ASN A 138 -17.46 11.69 4.48
C ASN A 138 -17.57 13.03 5.23
N TYR A 139 -17.18 14.17 4.63
CA TYR A 139 -17.45 15.48 5.25
C TYR A 139 -18.90 15.95 5.10
N GLY A 140 -19.79 15.09 4.61
CA GLY A 140 -21.22 15.29 4.66
C GLY A 140 -21.79 15.00 6.05
N THR A 141 -22.21 16.04 6.77
CA THR A 141 -23.30 15.87 7.74
C THR A 141 -24.52 15.24 7.06
N ALA A 142 -25.51 14.74 7.81
CA ALA A 142 -26.74 14.11 7.31
C ALA A 142 -27.49 14.90 6.19
N ASN A 143 -27.14 16.18 5.95
CA ASN A 143 -27.71 17.06 4.93
C ASN A 143 -26.83 17.27 3.68
N SER A 144 -25.69 16.59 3.52
CA SER A 144 -24.87 16.68 2.29
C SER A 144 -24.16 15.36 1.99
N PRO A 145 -24.90 14.32 1.59
CA PRO A 145 -24.29 13.10 1.09
C PRO A 145 -23.76 13.38 -0.33
N THR A 146 -22.56 12.87 -0.67
CA THR A 146 -21.96 12.81 -2.03
C THR A 146 -21.01 13.92 -2.50
N ASP A 147 -20.02 14.33 -1.70
CA ASP A 147 -18.83 14.97 -2.27
C ASP A 147 -17.77 13.90 -2.61
N THR A 148 -17.64 13.57 -3.89
CA THR A 148 -16.45 12.87 -4.40
C THR A 148 -15.28 13.84 -4.28
N SER A 149 -14.30 13.53 -3.42
CA SER A 149 -13.14 14.39 -3.24
C SER A 149 -11.94 13.79 -3.95
N THR A 150 -11.39 14.50 -4.92
CA THR A 150 -10.08 14.18 -5.47
C THR A 150 -9.00 14.81 -4.60
N THR A 151 -8.13 13.98 -4.03
CA THR A 151 -7.04 14.45 -3.19
C THR A 151 -5.70 13.98 -3.72
N LEU A 152 -4.75 14.90 -3.90
CA LEU A 152 -3.36 14.55 -4.21
C LEU A 152 -2.73 13.93 -2.97
N LYS A 153 -2.32 12.67 -3.07
CA LYS A 153 -1.72 11.90 -1.99
C LYS A 153 -0.21 11.99 -2.05
N ASP A 154 0.43 11.50 -3.10
CA ASP A 154 1.86 11.63 -3.29
C ASP A 154 2.14 12.56 -4.47
N ALA A 155 3.15 13.41 -4.32
CA ALA A 155 3.70 14.23 -5.40
C ALA A 155 5.14 14.54 -5.03
N ASN A 156 6.06 13.69 -5.48
CA ASN A 156 7.45 13.77 -5.06
C ASN A 156 8.44 13.39 -6.15
N LEU A 157 9.64 13.96 -6.03
CA LEU A 157 10.86 13.55 -6.71
C LEU A 157 11.66 12.64 -5.78
N ILE A 158 12.18 11.56 -6.31
CA ILE A 158 13.09 10.62 -5.66
C ILE A 158 14.41 10.70 -6.41
N TYR A 159 15.49 10.95 -5.68
CA TYR A 159 16.85 11.06 -6.22
C TYR A 159 17.83 10.22 -5.42
N ASP A 160 18.37 9.18 -6.05
CA ASP A 160 19.41 8.32 -5.50
C ASP A 160 20.78 8.96 -5.69
N ILE A 161 21.21 9.74 -4.69
CA ILE A 161 22.54 10.38 -4.63
C ILE A 161 23.64 9.31 -4.76
N GLN A 162 23.47 8.23 -3.99
CA GLN A 162 24.32 7.05 -4.05
C GLN A 162 23.43 5.82 -4.18
N PRO A 163 23.44 5.11 -5.32
CA PRO A 163 22.71 3.87 -5.46
C PRO A 163 23.33 2.77 -4.56
N SER A 164 22.54 1.79 -4.17
CA SER A 164 23.00 0.63 -3.40
C SER A 164 22.36 -0.64 -3.92
N ASP A 165 23.16 -1.71 -3.98
CA ASP A 165 22.74 -3.02 -4.44
C ASP A 165 22.14 -3.89 -3.31
N VAL A 166 22.16 -3.42 -2.05
CA VAL A 166 21.88 -4.29 -0.89
C VAL A 166 20.76 -3.79 0.03
N MET A 167 20.48 -2.48 0.13
CA MET A 167 19.31 -1.97 0.88
C MET A 167 18.84 -0.59 0.38
N ILE A 168 19.51 0.48 0.81
CA ILE A 168 19.32 1.87 0.39
C ILE A 168 20.70 2.50 0.52
N GLY A 169 21.19 3.16 -0.53
CA GLY A 169 22.42 3.94 -0.44
C GLY A 169 22.12 5.28 0.22
N THR A 170 22.26 6.36 -0.53
CA THR A 170 21.80 7.68 -0.10
C THR A 170 20.69 8.13 -1.04
N GLN A 171 19.49 8.33 -0.50
CA GLN A 171 18.31 8.74 -1.27
C GLN A 171 17.71 10.02 -0.69
N LEU A 172 17.45 10.98 -1.56
CA LEU A 172 16.72 12.21 -1.26
C LEU A 172 15.31 12.09 -1.86
N THR A 173 14.29 12.35 -1.06
CA THR A 173 12.91 12.48 -1.52
C THR A 173 12.40 13.88 -1.24
N MET A 174 11.78 14.54 -2.22
CA MET A 174 11.29 15.92 -2.11
C MET A 174 9.86 16.02 -2.61
N GLY A 175 8.97 16.64 -1.85
CA GLY A 175 7.58 16.87 -2.20
C GLY A 175 6.61 16.42 -1.11
N GLN A 176 5.41 15.98 -1.51
CA GLN A 176 4.42 15.42 -0.60
C GLN A 176 4.60 13.90 -0.51
N VAL A 177 4.97 13.43 0.69
CA VAL A 177 5.24 12.01 0.98
C VAL A 177 4.73 11.65 2.38
N LYS A 178 4.63 10.35 2.65
CA LYS A 178 4.33 9.88 4.01
C LYS A 178 5.37 10.38 5.00
N MET A 179 4.91 10.80 6.17
CA MET A 179 5.79 11.19 7.26
C MET A 179 6.64 9.98 7.65
N PRO A 180 7.98 10.11 7.67
CA PRO A 180 8.84 8.98 7.92
C PRO A 180 9.05 8.75 9.43
N VAL A 181 8.02 8.93 10.25
CA VAL A 181 8.11 8.70 11.71
C VAL A 181 7.19 7.56 12.11
N GLY A 182 7.66 6.75 13.06
CA GLY A 182 7.04 5.46 13.38
C GLY A 182 7.11 4.46 12.23
N TYR A 183 6.46 3.31 12.39
CA TYR A 183 6.27 2.33 11.32
C TYR A 183 4.89 2.46 10.67
N GLU A 184 3.86 2.84 11.45
CA GLU A 184 2.48 2.73 11.01
C GLU A 184 2.20 3.73 9.88
N LEU A 185 2.65 4.98 10.08
CA LEU A 185 2.51 6.09 9.13
C LEU A 185 3.18 5.80 7.78
N GLY A 186 4.38 5.23 7.79
CA GLY A 186 5.12 4.85 6.59
C GLY A 186 4.51 3.67 5.83
N ARG A 187 3.86 2.73 6.52
CA ARG A 187 3.29 1.52 5.93
C ARG A 187 2.16 1.81 4.95
N SER A 188 1.99 0.98 3.91
CA SER A 188 0.87 1.11 2.99
C SER A 188 -0.47 0.83 3.68
N SER A 189 -1.49 1.63 3.35
CA SER A 189 -2.86 1.40 3.82
C SER A 189 -3.45 0.10 3.30
N SER A 190 -2.92 -0.43 2.21
CA SER A 190 -3.33 -1.71 1.64
C SER A 190 -2.78 -2.92 2.39
N GLU A 191 -1.73 -2.73 3.18
CA GLU A 191 -1.00 -3.81 3.85
C GLU A 191 -1.41 -4.00 5.31
N ARG A 192 -2.19 -3.07 5.88
CA ARG A 192 -2.55 -3.11 7.30
C ARG A 192 -3.54 -4.22 7.63
N GLU A 193 -3.44 -4.69 8.87
CA GLU A 193 -4.32 -5.69 9.48
C GLU A 193 -5.68 -5.07 9.84
N PHE A 194 -5.67 -3.83 10.32
CA PHE A 194 -6.87 -3.08 10.70
C PHE A 194 -7.24 -2.01 9.66
N PRO A 195 -8.54 -1.67 9.54
CA PRO A 195 -8.98 -0.70 8.54
C PRO A 195 -8.41 0.70 8.71
N GLU A 196 -8.29 1.17 9.95
CA GLU A 196 -7.80 2.50 10.30
C GLU A 196 -6.53 2.43 11.14
N TYR A 197 -5.80 3.54 11.17
CA TYR A 197 -4.60 3.74 12.00
C TYR A 197 -4.92 3.69 13.49
N ALA A 198 -3.89 3.65 14.34
CA ALA A 198 -4.07 3.96 15.75
C ALA A 198 -4.57 5.40 15.97
N ILE A 199 -5.42 5.61 16.99
CA ILE A 199 -6.12 6.86 17.29
C ILE A 199 -5.16 8.06 17.43
N TYR A 200 -4.03 7.87 18.11
CA TYR A 200 -3.07 8.95 18.29
C TYR A 200 -2.50 9.41 16.94
N ASN A 201 -2.15 8.49 16.04
CA ASN A 201 -1.67 8.81 14.70
C ASN A 201 -2.75 9.48 13.84
N GLN A 202 -4.00 9.04 13.94
CA GLN A 202 -5.13 9.73 13.30
C GLN A 202 -5.29 11.16 13.81
N THR A 203 -5.02 11.40 15.08
CA THR A 203 -5.22 12.69 15.74
C THR A 203 -4.08 13.66 15.47
N VAL A 204 -2.83 13.30 15.77
CA VAL A 204 -1.68 14.23 15.73
C VAL A 204 -0.94 14.23 14.39
N MET A 205 -1.14 13.20 13.57
CA MET A 205 -0.49 13.01 12.27
C MET A 205 -1.54 12.78 11.16
N SER A 206 -2.68 13.48 11.26
CA SER A 206 -3.77 13.40 10.27
C SER A 206 -3.23 13.52 8.84
N GLY A 207 -3.81 12.73 7.93
CA GLY A 207 -3.43 12.64 6.52
C GLY A 207 -2.07 11.99 6.24
N GLU A 208 -1.29 11.69 7.29
CA GLU A 208 -0.12 10.80 7.31
C GLU A 208 1.09 11.31 6.50
N ARG A 209 0.98 12.50 5.92
CA ARG A 209 1.91 13.00 4.91
C ARG A 209 2.45 14.38 5.24
N GLY A 210 3.75 14.55 5.03
CA GLY A 210 4.44 15.83 5.08
C GLY A 210 4.62 16.40 3.69
N ARG A 211 4.82 17.71 3.62
CA ARG A 211 5.33 18.40 2.43
C ARG A 211 6.70 18.93 2.78
N GLY A 212 7.73 18.49 2.07
CA GLY A 212 9.10 18.78 2.47
C GLY A 212 10.14 17.90 1.77
N MET A 213 11.24 17.66 2.44
CA MET A 213 12.38 16.89 1.95
C MET A 213 12.80 15.86 3.00
N ASN A 214 13.23 14.68 2.57
CA ASN A 214 13.73 13.63 3.43
C ASN A 214 14.97 13.00 2.81
N LEU A 215 16.04 12.90 3.58
CA LEU A 215 17.25 12.19 3.25
C LEU A 215 17.27 10.87 4.02
N VAL A 216 17.46 9.75 3.32
CA VAL A 216 17.67 8.43 3.91
C VAL A 216 19.07 7.96 3.53
N HIS A 217 19.82 7.45 4.50
CA HIS A 217 21.17 6.93 4.30
C HIS A 217 21.33 5.57 4.98
N GLY A 218 21.77 4.56 4.23
CA GLY A 218 22.14 3.26 4.77
C GLY A 218 23.47 3.33 5.54
N LEU A 219 23.43 3.09 6.85
CA LEU A 219 24.63 3.04 7.70
C LEU A 219 25.35 1.69 7.58
N THR A 220 24.57 0.61 7.47
CA THR A 220 25.07 -0.76 7.29
C THR A 220 24.11 -1.52 6.37
N LYS A 221 24.39 -2.80 6.11
CA LYS A 221 23.45 -3.70 5.40
C LYS A 221 22.12 -3.91 6.13
N ASN A 222 22.02 -3.52 7.40
CA ASN A 222 20.88 -3.81 8.27
C ASN A 222 20.36 -2.56 8.98
N SER A 223 20.88 -1.37 8.69
CA SER A 223 20.47 -0.16 9.40
C SER A 223 20.46 1.07 8.50
N LEU A 224 19.47 1.93 8.70
CA LEU A 224 19.37 3.23 8.03
C LEU A 224 19.17 4.34 9.04
N VAL A 225 19.67 5.51 8.69
CA VAL A 225 19.32 6.79 9.32
C VAL A 225 18.55 7.64 8.33
N GLN A 226 17.71 8.51 8.85
CA GLN A 226 16.97 9.48 8.04
C GLN A 226 16.86 10.82 8.75
N ALA A 227 16.79 11.87 7.95
CA ALA A 227 16.56 13.23 8.41
C ALA A 227 15.69 13.97 7.40
N GLY A 228 14.74 14.77 7.86
CA GLY A 228 13.81 15.47 7.00
C GLY A 228 13.44 16.85 7.51
N ILE A 229 13.03 17.72 6.59
CA ILE A 229 12.52 19.07 6.83
C ILE A 229 11.15 19.15 6.16
N TRP A 230 10.17 19.68 6.89
CA TRP A 230 8.75 19.59 6.54
C TRP A 230 8.05 20.92 6.78
N ASN A 231 6.88 21.11 6.19
CA ASN A 231 5.91 22.03 6.78
C ASN A 231 5.53 21.54 8.18
N ALA A 232 5.30 22.47 9.13
CA ALA A 232 4.98 22.13 10.51
C ALA A 232 3.68 21.31 10.68
N LEU A 233 2.72 21.48 9.77
CA LEU A 233 1.46 20.75 9.74
C LEU A 233 1.45 19.72 8.62
N THR A 234 0.93 18.53 8.92
CA THR A 234 0.74 17.47 7.92
C THR A 234 -0.34 17.86 6.90
N TYR A 235 -0.34 17.16 5.77
CA TYR A 235 -1.43 17.17 4.81
C TYR A 235 -2.75 16.83 5.52
N ASN A 236 -3.83 17.58 5.29
CA ASN A 236 -5.13 17.37 5.95
C ASN A 236 -5.11 17.47 7.49
N ASP A 237 -4.12 18.12 8.08
CA ASP A 237 -4.27 18.64 9.45
C ASP A 237 -5.50 19.58 9.48
N ALA A 238 -6.34 19.46 10.52
CA ALA A 238 -7.60 20.19 10.62
C ALA A 238 -7.41 21.72 10.53
N GLU A 239 -6.24 22.19 10.95
CA GLU A 239 -5.89 23.59 11.06
C GLU A 239 -5.34 24.15 9.76
N GLN A 240 -4.89 23.29 8.83
CA GLN A 240 -4.34 23.68 7.54
C GLN A 240 -5.34 24.47 6.69
N ARG A 241 -6.64 24.21 6.83
CA ARG A 241 -7.70 24.91 6.08
C ARG A 241 -7.77 26.41 6.39
N SER A 242 -7.30 26.84 7.56
CA SER A 242 -7.27 28.26 7.96
C SER A 242 -6.04 29.01 7.48
N PHE A 243 -5.04 28.33 6.94
CA PHE A 243 -3.81 28.96 6.46
C PHE A 243 -3.78 28.90 4.93
N GLN A 244 -4.08 30.02 4.27
CA GLN A 244 -3.72 30.22 2.88
C GLN A 244 -2.20 30.44 2.81
N GLY A 245 -1.47 29.39 2.44
CA GLY A 245 0.00 29.41 2.36
C GLY A 245 0.69 29.00 3.66
N SER A 246 1.85 28.35 3.52
CA SER A 246 2.77 28.18 4.63
C SER A 246 3.19 29.57 5.10
N GLN A 247 2.90 29.95 6.34
CA GLN A 247 3.64 31.07 6.93
C GLN A 247 5.10 30.61 6.90
N GLY A 248 5.93 31.24 6.05
CA GLY A 248 7.28 30.80 5.69
C GLY A 248 8.27 30.61 6.85
N ASN A 249 7.82 30.75 8.10
CA ASN A 249 8.61 30.67 9.33
C ASN A 249 8.34 29.40 10.17
N LYS A 250 7.51 28.43 9.72
CA LYS A 250 7.17 27.25 10.53
C LYS A 250 7.48 25.94 9.80
N LEU A 251 8.76 25.59 9.82
CA LEU A 251 9.24 24.28 9.39
C LEU A 251 9.22 23.29 10.56
N GLY A 252 8.98 22.03 10.25
CA GLY A 252 9.24 20.90 11.13
C GLY A 252 10.50 20.16 10.69
N VAL A 253 11.13 19.46 11.62
CA VAL A 253 12.26 18.57 11.38
C VAL A 253 11.91 17.18 11.86
N SER A 254 12.42 16.16 11.20
CA SER A 254 12.36 14.78 11.67
C SER A 254 13.72 14.12 11.58
N ALA A 255 13.99 13.19 12.49
CA ALA A 255 15.15 12.32 12.41
C ALA A 255 14.75 10.90 12.84
N GLY A 256 15.46 9.88 12.37
CA GLY A 256 15.18 8.52 12.80
C GLY A 256 16.28 7.54 12.44
N LEU A 257 16.33 6.44 13.20
CA LEU A 257 17.22 5.31 13.03
C LEU A 257 16.37 4.04 13.01
N ARG A 258 16.62 3.16 12.05
CA ARG A 258 15.95 1.86 11.96
C ARG A 258 16.94 0.75 11.73
N TYR A 259 16.74 -0.36 12.43
CA TYR A 259 17.48 -1.60 12.27
C TYR A 259 16.57 -2.71 11.75
N PHE A 260 17.10 -3.54 10.86
CA PHE A 260 16.42 -4.67 10.21
C PHE A 260 17.22 -5.96 10.46
N GLY A 261 16.65 -6.86 11.25
CA GLY A 261 17.07 -8.25 11.31
C GLY A 261 16.34 -9.10 10.27
N LYS A 262 16.61 -10.42 10.27
CA LYS A 262 15.96 -11.37 9.36
C LYS A 262 14.43 -11.41 9.53
N ASN A 263 13.98 -11.35 10.78
CA ASN A 263 12.58 -11.57 11.18
C ASN A 263 12.00 -10.41 11.99
N TYR A 264 12.80 -9.37 12.25
CA TYR A 264 12.41 -8.27 13.11
C TYR A 264 12.92 -6.95 12.57
N SER A 265 12.26 -5.86 12.93
CA SER A 265 12.80 -4.52 12.76
C SER A 265 12.39 -3.64 13.91
N PHE A 266 13.25 -2.69 14.27
CA PHE A 266 13.00 -1.71 15.33
C PHE A 266 13.40 -0.33 14.86
N GLY A 267 12.61 0.66 15.22
CA GLY A 267 12.81 2.05 14.84
C GLY A 267 12.70 2.99 16.04
N ILE A 268 13.53 4.01 16.05
CA ILE A 268 13.34 5.21 16.86
C ILE A 268 13.30 6.40 15.91
N SER A 269 12.32 7.27 16.06
CA SER A 269 12.22 8.48 15.23
C SER A 269 11.56 9.61 15.98
N GLY A 270 11.89 10.84 15.62
CA GLY A 270 11.33 12.03 16.24
C GLY A 270 10.85 13.04 15.21
N PHE A 271 9.95 13.90 15.63
CA PHE A 271 9.46 15.04 14.88
C PHE A 271 9.38 16.26 15.81
N ALA A 272 9.87 17.41 15.37
CA ALA A 272 9.76 18.67 16.09
C ALA A 272 9.32 19.78 15.13
N ALA A 273 8.35 20.60 15.52
CA ALA A 273 7.85 21.72 14.72
C ALA A 273 7.15 22.75 15.61
N GLU A 274 6.72 23.86 15.02
CA GLU A 274 5.87 24.83 15.69
C GLU A 274 4.46 24.82 15.09
N ARG A 275 3.45 24.44 15.89
CA ARG A 275 2.04 24.51 15.46
C ARG A 275 1.57 25.98 15.53
N PRO A 276 1.07 26.56 14.42
CA PRO A 276 0.71 27.97 14.38
C PRO A 276 -0.50 28.33 15.25
N LYS A 277 -0.58 29.62 15.60
CA LYS A 277 -1.78 30.23 16.17
C LYS A 277 -2.92 30.19 15.15
N MET A 278 -4.10 29.76 15.55
CA MET A 278 -5.29 29.73 14.70
C MET A 278 -6.53 30.25 15.43
N GLN A 279 -7.54 30.69 14.68
CA GLN A 279 -8.86 30.97 15.25
C GLN A 279 -9.63 29.65 15.40
N ALA A 280 -10.03 29.31 16.62
CA ALA A 280 -10.68 28.04 16.96
C ALA A 280 -12.22 28.16 17.06
N GLY A 281 -12.74 29.37 17.29
CA GLY A 281 -14.18 29.62 17.42
C GLY A 281 -14.51 31.00 17.94
N TYR A 282 -15.67 31.12 18.58
CA TYR A 282 -16.18 32.34 19.22
C TYR A 282 -16.70 32.02 20.61
N ILE A 283 -16.50 32.93 21.57
CA ILE A 283 -17.07 32.77 22.92
C ILE A 283 -18.60 32.74 22.80
N GLY A 284 -19.22 31.72 23.41
CA GLY A 284 -20.66 31.46 23.30
C GLY A 284 -21.51 32.68 23.62
N GLY A 285 -22.43 33.04 22.72
CA GLY A 285 -23.29 34.22 22.86
C GLY A 285 -22.60 35.57 22.60
N THR A 286 -21.34 35.59 22.15
CA THR A 286 -20.59 36.80 21.82
C THR A 286 -19.92 36.72 20.43
N GLN A 287 -19.40 37.85 19.93
CA GLN A 287 -18.56 37.90 18.73
C GLN A 287 -17.05 37.84 19.04
N THR A 288 -16.68 37.61 20.30
CA THR A 288 -15.27 37.56 20.70
C THR A 288 -14.62 36.28 20.19
N LYS A 289 -13.53 36.43 19.42
CA LYS A 289 -12.82 35.31 18.82
C LYS A 289 -12.02 34.53 19.86
N VAL A 290 -12.10 33.20 19.81
CA VAL A 290 -11.25 32.28 20.55
C VAL A 290 -10.11 31.83 19.66
N TYR A 291 -8.88 31.89 20.17
CA TYR A 291 -7.68 31.49 19.44
C TYR A 291 -7.00 30.31 20.12
N ALA A 292 -6.59 29.32 19.34
CA ALA A 292 -5.58 28.38 19.77
C ALA A 292 -4.20 29.03 19.59
N PRO A 293 -3.32 29.03 20.61
CA PRO A 293 -2.01 29.66 20.57
C PRO A 293 -1.04 28.91 19.67
N THR A 294 0.09 29.56 19.41
CA THR A 294 1.27 28.88 18.86
C THR A 294 1.87 27.98 19.93
N VAL A 295 2.23 26.75 19.58
CA VAL A 295 2.85 25.80 20.53
C VAL A 295 3.96 25.01 19.84
N ASP A 296 4.97 24.64 20.62
CA ASP A 296 5.97 23.68 20.19
C ASP A 296 5.37 22.28 20.18
N ARG A 297 5.54 21.62 19.04
CA ARG A 297 5.14 20.25 18.79
C ARG A 297 6.38 19.38 18.76
N GLN A 298 6.44 18.37 19.61
CA GLN A 298 7.57 17.45 19.69
C GLN A 298 7.04 16.04 19.90
N PHE A 299 7.50 15.08 19.11
CA PHE A 299 7.11 13.69 19.23
C PHE A 299 8.33 12.79 19.12
N LEU A 300 8.37 11.77 19.97
CA LEU A 300 9.30 10.67 19.92
C LEU A 300 8.52 9.37 19.73
N TYR A 301 8.90 8.62 18.72
CA TYR A 301 8.33 7.33 18.36
C TYR A 301 9.34 6.21 18.62
N LEU A 302 8.86 5.13 19.22
CA LEU A 302 9.54 3.84 19.30
C LEU A 302 8.64 2.81 18.64
N ASP A 303 9.16 2.04 17.69
CA ASP A 303 8.39 1.04 16.97
C ASP A 303 9.15 -0.26 16.76
N GLY A 304 8.40 -1.34 16.56
CA GLY A 304 8.95 -2.66 16.38
C GLY A 304 8.01 -3.60 15.65
N THR A 305 8.61 -4.51 14.88
CA THR A 305 7.91 -5.64 14.27
C THR A 305 8.73 -6.90 14.46
N TYR A 306 8.06 -8.03 14.68
CA TYR A 306 8.66 -9.35 14.77
C TYR A 306 7.74 -10.35 14.08
N ILE A 307 8.27 -11.16 13.18
CA ILE A 307 7.56 -12.22 12.47
C ILE A 307 8.20 -13.56 12.85
N GLY A 308 7.39 -14.56 13.15
CA GLY A 308 7.88 -15.86 13.60
C GLY A 308 8.26 -15.91 15.08
N LEU A 309 7.66 -15.06 15.94
CA LEU A 309 7.93 -15.11 17.38
C LEU A 309 7.21 -16.34 17.96
N PHE A 310 7.93 -17.29 18.54
CA PHE A 310 7.42 -18.57 19.08
C PHE A 310 6.81 -19.55 18.06
N ALA A 311 6.16 -19.08 16.99
CA ALA A 311 5.60 -19.90 15.92
C ALA A 311 5.77 -19.22 14.55
N PRO A 312 6.03 -19.95 13.45
CA PRO A 312 6.31 -19.36 12.13
C PRO A 312 5.22 -18.40 11.61
N GLY A 313 3.95 -18.66 11.94
CA GLY A 313 2.82 -17.83 11.54
C GLY A 313 2.55 -16.63 12.44
N LEU A 314 3.11 -16.58 13.65
CA LEU A 314 2.84 -15.51 14.63
C LEU A 314 3.66 -14.26 14.31
N PHE A 315 3.03 -13.10 14.32
CA PHE A 315 3.71 -11.82 14.24
C PHE A 315 3.21 -10.86 15.32
N ILE A 316 4.11 -9.99 15.76
CA ILE A 316 3.82 -8.88 16.68
C ILE A 316 4.34 -7.60 16.04
N ARG A 317 3.55 -6.54 16.12
CA ARG A 317 3.92 -5.19 15.67
C ARG A 317 3.45 -4.20 16.71
N GLY A 318 4.17 -3.11 16.90
CA GLY A 318 3.76 -2.07 17.81
C GLY A 318 4.51 -0.79 17.62
N GLU A 319 3.92 0.28 18.12
CA GLU A 319 4.48 1.62 18.12
C GLU A 319 3.99 2.34 19.37
N ALA A 320 4.87 3.12 19.97
CA ALA A 320 4.58 4.05 21.03
C ALA A 320 5.07 5.44 20.61
N MET A 321 4.30 6.46 20.97
CA MET A 321 4.59 7.86 20.80
C MET A 321 4.47 8.54 22.15
N ILE A 322 5.47 9.34 22.50
CA ILE A 322 5.39 10.32 23.59
C ILE A 322 5.73 11.69 23.02
N GLY A 323 5.15 12.73 23.59
CA GLY A 323 5.52 14.07 23.18
C GLY A 323 4.60 15.14 23.70
N LYS A 324 4.62 16.28 23.02
CA LYS A 324 3.89 17.49 23.39
C LYS A 324 3.33 18.13 22.14
N ASP A 325 2.05 18.48 22.17
CA ASP A 325 1.34 19.30 21.18
C ASP A 325 0.05 19.79 21.84
N ARG A 326 -0.77 20.53 21.11
CA ARG A 326 -2.20 20.69 21.42
C ARG A 326 -3.02 19.85 20.45
N ILE A 327 -4.20 19.40 20.87
CA ILE A 327 -5.09 18.64 19.98
C ILE A 327 -5.50 19.51 18.79
N PRO A 328 -5.38 19.03 17.54
CA PRO A 328 -5.78 19.82 16.38
C PRO A 328 -7.27 20.17 16.43
N VAL A 329 -7.61 21.42 16.16
CA VAL A 329 -8.99 21.91 16.21
C VAL A 329 -9.45 22.31 14.82
N SER A 330 -10.65 21.90 14.41
CA SER A 330 -11.20 22.39 13.14
C SER A 330 -11.62 23.85 13.31
N PRO A 331 -11.22 24.76 12.41
CA PRO A 331 -11.73 26.11 12.41
C PRO A 331 -13.23 26.06 12.12
N ASN A 332 -13.96 27.01 12.70
CA ASN A 332 -15.35 27.22 12.33
C ASN A 332 -15.56 28.68 11.91
N SER A 333 -15.95 28.87 10.66
CA SER A 333 -16.12 30.16 10.02
C SER A 333 -17.55 30.71 10.13
N THR A 334 -18.49 29.97 10.73
CA THR A 334 -19.86 30.43 10.93
C THR A 334 -19.92 31.45 12.08
N SER A 335 -20.72 32.50 11.88
CA SER A 335 -20.91 33.61 12.80
C SER A 335 -21.48 33.16 14.16
N SER A 336 -21.34 34.04 15.16
CA SER A 336 -21.95 33.90 16.49
C SER A 336 -23.46 33.58 16.36
N GLY A 337 -23.92 32.48 16.94
CA GLY A 337 -25.33 32.05 16.90
C GLY A 337 -25.60 30.77 16.09
N SER A 338 -24.61 30.23 15.37
CA SER A 338 -24.70 28.88 14.82
C SER A 338 -24.61 27.84 15.94
N SER A 339 -25.49 26.84 15.93
CA SER A 339 -25.42 25.62 16.76
C SER A 339 -24.16 24.78 16.49
N ASN A 340 -23.36 25.18 15.50
CA ASN A 340 -22.03 24.68 15.20
C ASN A 340 -21.06 25.84 15.41
N SER A 341 -20.53 26.08 16.62
CA SER A 341 -19.70 27.26 16.96
C SER A 341 -18.26 26.93 17.38
N GLY A 342 -17.65 25.89 16.81
CA GLY A 342 -16.21 25.61 17.03
C GLY A 342 -15.90 25.40 18.52
N ILE A 343 -14.72 25.83 18.99
CA ILE A 343 -14.45 25.89 20.44
C ILE A 343 -14.91 27.25 20.97
N SER A 344 -15.88 27.22 21.90
CA SER A 344 -16.48 28.41 22.50
C SER A 344 -15.97 28.75 23.91
N ASP A 345 -15.31 27.79 24.56
CA ASP A 345 -14.67 27.99 25.85
C ASP A 345 -13.18 28.34 25.64
N PRO A 346 -12.74 29.58 25.94
CA PRO A 346 -11.34 29.98 25.81
C PRO A 346 -10.41 29.20 26.76
N ASP A 347 -10.94 28.59 27.81
CA ASP A 347 -10.17 27.78 28.76
C ASP A 347 -10.11 26.29 28.38
N SER A 348 -10.70 25.90 27.25
CA SER A 348 -10.71 24.52 26.78
C SER A 348 -9.29 23.91 26.72
N PHE A 349 -9.11 22.74 27.32
CA PHE A 349 -7.84 22.01 27.30
C PHE A 349 -7.32 21.73 25.89
N LYS A 350 -8.20 21.61 24.89
CA LYS A 350 -7.84 21.40 23.48
C LYS A 350 -7.04 22.57 22.88
N LEU A 351 -7.10 23.75 23.51
CA LEU A 351 -6.35 24.94 23.10
C LEU A 351 -4.96 25.00 23.75
N ARG A 352 -4.64 24.13 24.71
CA ARG A 352 -3.41 24.19 25.49
C ARG A 352 -2.44 23.11 25.00
N ALA A 353 -1.15 23.42 25.01
CA ALA A 353 -0.13 22.38 24.83
C ALA A 353 -0.17 21.46 26.05
N SER A 354 -0.18 20.16 25.80
CA SER A 354 -0.17 19.13 26.82
C SER A 354 0.85 18.05 26.44
N ASP A 355 1.47 17.46 27.45
CA ASP A 355 2.23 16.23 27.25
C ASP A 355 1.23 15.12 26.95
N MET A 356 1.52 14.31 25.94
CA MET A 356 0.63 13.30 25.39
C MET A 356 1.38 12.01 25.12
N ALA A 357 0.67 10.89 25.21
CA ALA A 357 1.22 9.58 24.91
C ALA A 357 0.21 8.73 24.16
N GLY A 358 0.67 7.97 23.18
CA GLY A 358 -0.15 6.99 22.49
C GLY A 358 0.65 5.74 22.20
N PHE A 359 0.00 4.59 22.19
CA PHE A 359 0.64 3.38 21.69
C PHE A 359 -0.38 2.43 21.10
N HIS A 360 0.11 1.50 20.29
CA HIS A 360 -0.66 0.34 19.90
C HIS A 360 0.23 -0.89 19.76
N ALA A 361 -0.38 -2.05 19.95
CA ALA A 361 0.21 -3.35 19.70
C ALA A 361 -0.77 -4.20 18.89
N ILE A 362 -0.25 -4.85 17.86
CA ILE A 362 -0.97 -5.82 17.03
C ILE A 362 -0.28 -7.16 17.17
N VAL A 363 -1.05 -8.18 17.58
CA VAL A 363 -0.62 -9.58 17.56
C VAL A 363 -1.46 -10.29 16.51
N GLY A 364 -0.82 -10.95 15.56
CA GLY A 364 -1.54 -11.68 14.52
C GLY A 364 -0.92 -13.03 14.22
N TYR A 365 -1.72 -13.90 13.62
CA TYR A 365 -1.31 -15.23 13.23
C TYR A 365 -1.74 -15.51 11.79
N ASN A 366 -0.77 -15.79 10.93
CA ASN A 366 -1.00 -16.29 9.59
C ASN A 366 -1.32 -17.78 9.69
N ILE A 367 -2.61 -18.10 9.65
CA ILE A 367 -3.12 -19.48 9.68
C ILE A 367 -2.61 -20.24 8.45
N ASN A 368 -2.61 -19.56 7.30
CA ASN A 368 -1.98 -20.00 6.06
C ASN A 368 -1.73 -18.78 5.15
N ASN A 369 -1.39 -19.00 3.88
CA ASN A 369 -1.13 -17.94 2.90
C ASN A 369 -2.34 -17.07 2.53
N ARG A 370 -3.56 -17.48 2.90
CA ARG A 370 -4.81 -16.77 2.61
C ARG A 370 -5.48 -16.21 3.84
N ASN A 371 -5.23 -16.75 5.02
CA ASN A 371 -6.04 -16.47 6.21
C ASN A 371 -5.14 -15.92 7.32
N THR A 372 -5.44 -14.69 7.75
CA THR A 372 -4.73 -14.02 8.84
C THR A 372 -5.73 -13.55 9.88
N PHE A 373 -5.50 -13.91 11.14
CA PHE A 373 -6.22 -13.34 12.29
C PHE A 373 -5.33 -12.32 12.99
N SER A 374 -5.90 -11.25 13.53
CA SER A 374 -5.16 -10.19 14.22
C SER A 374 -5.97 -9.59 15.35
N LEU A 375 -5.29 -9.31 16.46
CA LEU A 375 -5.80 -8.57 17.60
C LEU A 375 -5.03 -7.26 17.71
N LYS A 376 -5.72 -6.18 18.05
CA LYS A 376 -5.14 -4.87 18.32
C LYS A 376 -5.54 -4.40 19.71
N TYR A 377 -4.57 -3.83 20.41
CA TYR A 377 -4.82 -2.97 21.54
C TYR A 377 -4.19 -1.61 21.25
N GLU A 378 -4.91 -0.54 21.53
CA GLU A 378 -4.42 0.82 21.36
C GLU A 378 -4.89 1.74 22.47
N GLN A 379 -4.13 2.80 22.69
CA GLN A 379 -4.34 3.75 23.75
C GLN A 379 -3.83 5.12 23.30
N PHE A 380 -4.58 6.18 23.62
CA PHE A 380 -4.16 7.57 23.44
C PHE A 380 -4.59 8.44 24.61
N ASP A 381 -3.60 9.04 25.26
CA ASP A 381 -3.75 10.07 26.27
C ASP A 381 -3.40 11.43 25.64
N PRO A 382 -4.38 12.30 25.41
CA PRO A 382 -4.13 13.62 24.85
C PRO A 382 -3.51 14.59 25.87
N ASN A 383 -3.55 14.29 27.18
CA ASN A 383 -3.05 15.15 28.24
C ASN A 383 -2.71 14.37 29.52
N LEU A 384 -1.44 14.00 29.67
CA LEU A 384 -0.92 13.22 30.79
C LEU A 384 -1.10 13.90 32.16
N ASP A 385 -1.33 15.22 32.20
CA ASP A 385 -1.57 15.97 33.43
C ASP A 385 -3.03 15.89 33.91
N ARG A 386 -3.92 15.30 33.11
CA ARG A 386 -5.36 15.24 33.37
C ARG A 386 -5.89 13.82 33.27
N GLY A 387 -6.76 13.46 34.21
CA GLY A 387 -7.56 12.24 34.11
C GLY A 387 -8.86 12.45 33.31
N GLY A 388 -9.34 11.38 32.67
CA GLY A 388 -10.70 11.32 32.11
C GLY A 388 -10.86 11.90 30.71
N ASP A 389 -9.79 12.06 29.93
CA ASP A 389 -9.80 12.41 28.51
C ASP A 389 -9.09 11.38 27.63
N PHE A 390 -8.81 10.24 28.24
CA PHE A 390 -8.03 9.15 27.72
C PHE A 390 -8.89 8.17 26.87
N VAL A 391 -8.32 7.59 25.80
CA VAL A 391 -9.03 6.70 24.85
C VAL A 391 -8.33 5.33 24.71
N ARG A 392 -9.07 4.21 24.86
CA ARG A 392 -8.60 2.83 24.52
C ARG A 392 -9.37 2.26 23.36
N GLY A 393 -8.70 1.43 22.57
CA GLY A 393 -9.31 0.56 21.57
C GLY A 393 -8.88 -0.89 21.75
N TYR A 394 -9.83 -1.80 21.57
CA TYR A 394 -9.59 -3.24 21.45
C TYR A 394 -10.19 -3.70 20.13
N GLY A 395 -9.41 -4.40 19.32
CA GLY A 395 -9.84 -4.82 18.00
C GLY A 395 -9.54 -6.28 17.72
N ALA A 396 -10.44 -6.93 17.01
CA ALA A 396 -10.18 -8.20 16.33
C ALA A 396 -10.42 -8.02 14.84
N ALA A 397 -9.54 -8.60 14.01
CA ALA A 397 -9.64 -8.56 12.57
C ALA A 397 -9.34 -9.94 11.98
N TYR A 398 -10.10 -10.30 10.95
CA TYR A 398 -9.85 -11.44 10.10
C TYR A 398 -9.66 -10.95 8.67
N SER A 399 -8.56 -11.36 8.04
CA SER A 399 -8.26 -11.05 6.65
C SER A 399 -8.17 -12.33 5.82
N TYR A 400 -8.95 -12.37 4.73
CA TYR A 400 -8.92 -13.41 3.71
C TYR A 400 -8.36 -12.83 2.40
N TYR A 401 -7.22 -13.34 1.96
CA TYR A 401 -6.63 -13.03 0.67
C TYR A 401 -7.23 -13.96 -0.38
N ILE A 402 -8.08 -13.41 -1.25
CA ILE A 402 -8.64 -14.13 -2.41
C ILE A 402 -7.50 -14.49 -3.37
N ASN A 403 -6.60 -13.53 -3.58
CA ASN A 403 -5.33 -13.65 -4.30
C ASN A 403 -4.38 -12.51 -3.83
N PRO A 404 -3.12 -12.41 -4.30
CA PRO A 404 -2.19 -11.37 -3.87
C PRO A 404 -2.67 -9.91 -4.12
N GLY A 405 -3.56 -9.73 -5.10
CA GLY A 405 -4.16 -8.44 -5.45
C GLY A 405 -5.55 -8.21 -4.85
N ALA A 406 -6.15 -9.15 -4.10
CA ALA A 406 -7.51 -9.02 -3.61
C ALA A 406 -7.67 -9.58 -2.18
N LYS A 407 -8.19 -8.75 -1.27
CA LYS A 407 -8.34 -9.08 0.15
C LYS A 407 -9.70 -8.64 0.69
N VAL A 408 -10.32 -9.49 1.50
CA VAL A 408 -11.47 -9.15 2.33
C VAL A 408 -11.02 -9.07 3.79
N THR A 409 -11.34 -8.00 4.49
CA THR A 409 -11.06 -7.82 5.92
C THR A 409 -12.37 -7.55 6.66
N LEU A 410 -12.68 -8.37 7.65
CA LEU A 410 -13.70 -8.08 8.65
C LEU A 410 -12.99 -7.69 9.94
N SER A 411 -13.32 -6.53 10.51
CA SER A 411 -12.85 -6.13 11.84
C SER A 411 -13.99 -5.67 12.72
N HIS A 412 -13.83 -5.88 14.02
CA HIS A 412 -14.67 -5.30 15.04
C HIS A 412 -13.77 -4.66 16.09
N GLU A 413 -14.00 -3.38 16.35
CA GLU A 413 -13.20 -2.56 17.25
C GLU A 413 -14.11 -1.93 18.31
N ILE A 414 -13.75 -2.05 19.58
CA ILE A 414 -14.47 -1.46 20.71
C ILE A 414 -13.58 -0.36 21.28
N PHE A 415 -14.13 0.84 21.35
CA PHE A 415 -13.47 2.00 21.92
C PHE A 415 -14.09 2.39 23.25
N GLN A 416 -13.25 2.81 24.17
CA GLN A 416 -13.63 3.53 25.38
C GLN A 416 -12.96 4.90 25.33
N ASP A 417 -13.75 5.96 25.24
CA ASP A 417 -13.34 7.36 25.16
C ASP A 417 -13.88 8.10 26.38
N ASP A 418 -13.02 8.29 27.38
CA ASP A 418 -13.39 8.90 28.66
C ASP A 418 -13.65 10.41 28.49
N SER A 419 -13.14 11.04 27.42
CA SER A 419 -13.38 12.46 27.10
C SER A 419 -14.83 12.78 26.76
N ARG A 420 -15.64 11.73 26.49
CA ARG A 420 -17.06 11.83 26.17
C ARG A 420 -17.97 11.87 27.40
N ILE A 421 -17.43 12.01 28.60
CA ILE A 421 -18.23 12.29 29.80
C ILE A 421 -18.60 13.79 29.79
N ALA A 422 -19.76 14.15 29.21
CA ALA A 422 -20.26 15.53 29.31
C ALA A 422 -21.28 15.67 30.45
N VAL A 423 -20.94 16.52 31.43
CA VAL A 423 -21.91 17.11 32.36
C VAL A 423 -22.86 18.00 31.52
N GLY A 424 -24.13 17.59 31.40
CA GLY A 424 -25.22 18.45 30.90
C GLY A 424 -25.66 18.30 29.44
N SER A 425 -25.16 17.35 28.65
CA SER A 425 -25.68 17.11 27.28
C SER A 425 -25.94 15.61 27.01
N PRO A 426 -27.21 15.15 26.95
CA PRO A 426 -27.57 13.73 26.79
C PRO A 426 -26.97 13.05 25.55
N ALA A 427 -26.62 13.83 24.51
CA ALA A 427 -26.07 13.35 23.25
C ALA A 427 -24.62 12.85 23.34
N ARG A 428 -23.86 13.22 24.39
CA ARG A 428 -22.46 12.84 24.59
C ARG A 428 -22.28 12.23 25.99
N THR A 429 -22.93 11.10 26.22
CA THR A 429 -22.81 10.30 27.46
C THR A 429 -22.26 8.90 27.19
N GLN A 430 -22.08 8.55 25.91
CA GLN A 430 -21.54 7.25 25.53
C GLN A 430 -20.01 7.32 25.53
N THR A 431 -19.41 6.75 26.57
CA THR A 431 -17.97 6.54 26.66
C THR A 431 -17.52 5.31 25.89
N ARG A 432 -18.36 4.29 25.77
CA ARG A 432 -18.03 3.04 25.06
C ARG A 432 -18.85 2.85 23.79
N TYR A 433 -18.19 2.55 22.68
CA TYR A 433 -18.82 2.30 21.39
C TYR A 433 -18.07 1.26 20.58
N GLY A 434 -18.78 0.53 19.72
CA GLY A 434 -18.26 -0.45 18.77
C GLY A 434 -18.23 0.10 17.35
N VAL A 435 -17.29 -0.39 16.56
CA VAL A 435 -17.16 -0.15 15.13
C VAL A 435 -16.90 -1.48 14.44
N THR A 436 -17.85 -1.93 13.63
CA THR A 436 -17.67 -3.08 12.74
C THR A 436 -17.35 -2.58 11.34
N THR A 437 -16.32 -3.15 10.72
CA THR A 437 -15.92 -2.80 9.36
C THR A 437 -15.75 -4.04 8.52
N LEU A 438 -16.45 -4.08 7.38
CA LEU A 438 -16.18 -5.03 6.30
C LEU A 438 -15.53 -4.26 5.15
N ARG A 439 -14.33 -4.65 4.75
CA ARG A 439 -13.57 -4.02 3.67
C ARG A 439 -13.22 -5.05 2.60
N VAL A 440 -13.51 -4.70 1.35
CA VAL A 440 -13.01 -5.42 0.17
C VAL A 440 -11.98 -4.51 -0.51
N GLN A 441 -10.80 -5.06 -0.75
CA GLN A 441 -9.68 -4.35 -1.32
C GLN A 441 -9.17 -5.03 -2.58
N PHE A 442 -8.93 -4.24 -3.62
CA PHE A 442 -8.23 -4.65 -4.84
C PHE A 442 -6.96 -3.81 -4.99
N LYS A 443 -5.82 -4.43 -5.20
CA LYS A 443 -4.52 -3.82 -5.48
C LYS A 443 -4.14 -4.21 -6.91
N PHE A 444 -3.68 -3.23 -7.68
CA PHE A 444 -3.23 -3.40 -9.06
C PHE A 444 -1.92 -2.64 -9.28
#